data_AF-A0A0G2GXH8-F1
#
_entry.id   AF-A0A0G2GXH8-F1
#
_cell.length_a   1.000
_cell.length_b   1.000
_cell.length_c   1.000
_cell.angle_alpha   90.00
_cell.angle_beta   90.00
_cell.angle_gamma   90.00
#
_symmetry.space_group_name_H-M   'P 1'
#
loop_
_entity.id
_entity.type
_entity.pdbx_description
1 polymer ?
#
loop_
_entity_poly.entity_id
_entity_poly.type
_entity_poly.pdbx_seq_one_letter_code
_entity_poly.pdbx_strand_id
1 'polypeptide(L)'
;MSPRHLKTAAQTVTLSSSDKVSQIVRGVIDDIRQNGDTAVRAYSEKFDKWSPASFKLSPEQIQDSISKVSPQTIADIKQAQHNVRVFAEAQRASIKDFEVEIQPGVFLGQRNNPISSAGAYIPGGRYPLLASAHMTILTAKVAGVPHVTACTPPIAGAIPHATVAAAHLAGADAIHIVGGTQAIAAMALGTSSIAKVDFIAGPGNAFVADAKRQLFGEVGIDLLAGPTEVLVVADEEADPFTVATDLLAQAEHGPDTPAVLVTTSERCIGTNHVLPTRKAGRYTGGLWVGKYLKTQTYQQVVDEKASGELGRLCGRNYLGDEHAWIDEAKAGVRIEPKM
;
A
#
# COMPACT_ATOMS: atom_id res chain seq x y z
N MET A 1 -13.30 -20.97 23.64
CA MET A 1 -14.01 -21.13 22.35
C MET A 1 -13.00 -20.94 21.23
N SER A 2 -13.06 -21.75 20.18
CA SER A 2 -12.22 -21.56 18.99
C SER A 2 -12.76 -20.42 18.13
N PRO A 3 -11.90 -19.57 17.54
CA PRO A 3 -12.36 -18.47 16.69
C PRO A 3 -13.09 -19.01 15.45
N ARG A 4 -14.23 -18.41 15.10
CA ARG A 4 -14.95 -18.73 13.86
C ARG A 4 -14.38 -17.91 12.71
N HIS A 5 -13.67 -18.57 11.80
CA HIS A 5 -13.16 -17.93 10.59
C HIS A 5 -14.28 -17.76 9.57
N LEU A 6 -14.68 -16.51 9.31
CA LEU A 6 -15.67 -16.16 8.28
C LEU A 6 -15.08 -16.07 6.88
N LYS A 7 -13.78 -15.78 6.80
CA LYS A 7 -12.98 -15.71 5.58
C LYS A 7 -11.53 -16.01 5.94
N THR A 8 -10.84 -16.72 5.07
CA THR A 8 -9.41 -17.05 5.22
C THR A 8 -8.64 -16.37 4.10
N ALA A 9 -7.48 -15.80 4.40
CA ALA A 9 -6.59 -15.26 3.37
C ALA A 9 -6.12 -16.38 2.44
N ALA A 10 -6.02 -16.11 1.14
CA ALA A 10 -5.33 -17.02 0.23
C ALA A 10 -3.83 -17.02 0.59
N GLN A 11 -3.24 -18.20 0.81
CA GLN A 11 -1.80 -18.32 0.96
C GLN A 11 -1.13 -17.85 -0.34
N THR A 12 -0.50 -16.68 -0.31
CA THR A 12 0.22 -16.16 -1.47
C THR A 12 1.65 -15.84 -1.03
N VAL A 13 2.53 -16.83 -1.15
CA VAL A 13 3.98 -16.59 -1.17
C VAL A 13 4.54 -17.27 -2.40
N THR A 14 4.60 -16.54 -3.51
CA THR A 14 5.38 -16.95 -4.68
C THR A 14 6.85 -16.67 -4.40
N LEU A 15 7.55 -17.64 -3.81
CA LEU A 15 9.01 -17.61 -3.57
C LEU A 15 9.82 -17.35 -4.87
N SER A 16 9.26 -17.71 -6.04
CA SER A 16 9.96 -17.66 -7.34
C SER A 16 10.28 -16.25 -7.89
N SER A 17 9.59 -15.20 -7.44
CA SER A 17 9.89 -13.82 -7.87
C SER A 17 11.08 -13.21 -7.11
N SER A 18 11.37 -13.71 -5.91
CA SER A 18 12.39 -13.14 -5.02
C SER A 18 13.82 -13.34 -5.54
N ASP A 19 14.13 -14.51 -6.11
CA ASP A 19 15.49 -14.82 -6.61
C ASP A 19 15.90 -13.94 -7.79
N LYS A 20 14.98 -13.66 -8.71
CA LYS A 20 15.25 -12.78 -9.86
C LYS A 20 15.49 -11.34 -9.42
N VAL A 21 14.68 -10.82 -8.49
CA VAL A 21 14.88 -9.48 -7.91
C VAL A 21 16.24 -9.41 -7.23
N SER A 22 16.59 -10.44 -6.44
CA SER A 22 17.86 -10.45 -5.71
C SER A 22 19.09 -10.45 -6.64
N GLN A 23 19.05 -11.21 -7.73
CA GLN A 23 20.14 -11.19 -8.73
C GLN A 23 20.29 -9.83 -9.41
N ILE A 24 19.17 -9.18 -9.78
CA ILE A 24 19.20 -7.85 -10.39
C ILE A 24 19.79 -6.83 -9.42
N VAL A 25 19.29 -6.83 -8.18
CA VAL A 25 19.74 -5.91 -7.12
C VAL A 25 21.23 -6.10 -6.85
N ARG A 26 21.70 -7.34 -6.77
CA ARG A 26 23.12 -7.65 -6.59
C ARG A 26 23.98 -7.08 -7.71
N GLY A 27 23.55 -7.28 -8.96
CA GLY A 27 24.24 -6.72 -10.12
C GLY A 27 24.34 -5.19 -10.08
N VAL A 28 23.27 -4.51 -9.68
CA VAL A 28 23.27 -3.04 -9.52
C VAL A 28 24.22 -2.60 -8.41
N ILE A 29 24.21 -3.29 -7.25
CA ILE A 29 25.11 -2.98 -6.13
C ILE A 29 26.57 -3.16 -6.52
N ASP A 30 26.90 -4.28 -7.16
CA ASP A 30 28.28 -4.60 -7.56
C ASP A 30 28.81 -3.64 -8.63
N ASP A 31 27.95 -3.19 -9.55
CA ASP A 31 28.27 -2.18 -10.55
C ASP A 31 28.52 -0.81 -9.93
N ILE A 32 27.66 -0.37 -8.99
CA ILE A 32 27.86 0.90 -8.27
C ILE A 32 29.13 0.87 -7.42
N ARG A 33 29.45 -0.27 -6.80
CA ARG A 33 30.69 -0.45 -6.05
C ARG A 33 31.94 -0.25 -6.93
N GLN A 34 31.88 -0.66 -8.19
CA GLN A 34 33.01 -0.58 -9.12
C GLN A 34 33.07 0.78 -9.85
N ASN A 35 31.92 1.30 -10.26
CA ASN A 35 31.82 2.39 -11.24
C ASN A 35 31.20 3.68 -10.66
N GLY A 36 30.78 3.68 -9.39
CA GLY A 36 30.31 4.87 -8.67
C GLY A 36 29.21 5.65 -9.38
N ASP A 37 29.40 6.97 -9.50
CA ASP A 37 28.41 7.89 -10.11
C ASP A 37 28.04 7.53 -11.56
N THR A 38 28.95 6.92 -12.32
CA THR A 38 28.69 6.49 -13.70
C THR A 38 27.58 5.43 -13.73
N ALA A 39 27.66 4.43 -12.85
CA ALA A 39 26.62 3.40 -12.73
C ALA A 39 25.31 3.99 -12.19
N VAL A 40 25.36 4.84 -11.15
CA VAL A 40 24.16 5.51 -10.61
C VAL A 40 23.42 6.27 -11.72
N ARG A 41 24.15 7.03 -12.55
CA ARG A 41 23.59 7.75 -13.69
C ARG A 41 22.99 6.83 -14.74
N ALA A 42 23.67 5.74 -15.10
CA ALA A 42 23.17 4.78 -16.07
C ALA A 42 21.84 4.14 -15.62
N TYR A 43 21.72 3.76 -14.33
CA TYR A 43 20.49 3.20 -13.79
C TYR A 43 19.36 4.22 -13.65
N SER A 44 19.69 5.46 -13.25
CA SER A 44 18.72 6.57 -13.21
C SER A 44 18.14 6.87 -14.59
N GLU A 45 18.98 6.91 -15.64
CA GLU A 45 18.50 7.08 -17.02
C GLU A 45 17.64 5.90 -17.47
N LYS A 46 18.06 4.67 -17.17
CA LYS A 46 17.35 3.45 -17.57
C LYS A 46 15.97 3.30 -16.94
N PHE A 47 15.86 3.55 -15.63
CA PHE A 47 14.64 3.28 -14.87
C PHE A 47 13.73 4.50 -14.73
N ASP A 48 14.33 5.68 -14.54
CA ASP A 48 13.61 6.90 -14.22
C ASP A 48 13.59 7.90 -15.40
N LYS A 49 14.31 7.61 -16.49
CA LYS A 49 14.51 8.53 -17.65
C LYS A 49 15.00 9.90 -17.18
N TRP A 50 15.96 9.89 -16.26
CA TRP A 50 16.41 11.06 -15.53
C TRP A 50 17.93 11.07 -15.39
N SER A 51 18.57 12.07 -15.98
CA SER A 51 20.03 12.25 -15.95
C SER A 51 20.41 13.74 -15.91
N PRO A 52 20.08 14.47 -14.82
CA PRO A 52 20.46 15.86 -14.65
C PRO A 52 21.97 15.99 -14.46
N ALA A 53 22.54 17.17 -14.70
CA ALA A 53 23.98 17.40 -14.48
C ALA A 53 24.43 17.04 -13.06
N SER A 54 23.62 17.39 -12.05
CA SER A 54 23.79 16.98 -10.65
C SER A 54 22.51 16.35 -10.13
N PHE A 55 22.62 15.23 -9.41
CA PHE A 55 21.50 14.68 -8.63
C PHE A 55 21.25 15.49 -7.36
N LYS A 56 22.29 16.08 -6.77
CA LYS A 56 22.19 16.93 -5.59
C LYS A 56 21.57 18.27 -5.98
N LEU A 57 20.52 18.65 -5.26
CA LEU A 57 19.89 19.96 -5.43
C LEU A 57 20.74 21.08 -4.81
N SER A 58 20.85 22.20 -5.52
CA SER A 58 21.40 23.43 -4.98
C SER A 58 20.40 24.12 -4.04
N PRO A 59 20.85 25.03 -3.15
CA PRO A 59 19.96 25.84 -2.32
C PRO A 59 18.90 26.58 -3.14
N GLU A 60 19.27 27.10 -4.32
CA GLU A 60 18.37 27.81 -5.22
C GLU A 60 17.29 26.88 -5.80
N GLN A 61 17.67 25.65 -6.20
CA GLN A 61 16.71 24.65 -6.67
C GLN A 61 15.75 24.18 -5.57
N ILE A 62 16.21 24.16 -4.32
CA ILE A 62 15.36 23.86 -3.16
C ILE A 62 14.36 24.98 -2.94
N GLN A 63 14.79 26.25 -2.95
CA GLN A 63 13.89 27.40 -2.80
C GLN A 63 12.89 27.52 -3.94
N ASP A 64 13.32 27.29 -5.19
CA ASP A 64 12.43 27.21 -6.35
C ASP A 64 11.43 26.06 -6.23
N SER A 65 11.84 24.91 -5.69
CA SER A 65 10.90 23.81 -5.42
C SER A 65 9.87 24.21 -4.38
N ILE A 66 10.28 24.87 -3.30
CA ILE A 66 9.37 25.31 -2.23
C ILE A 66 8.36 26.34 -2.75
N SER A 67 8.78 27.28 -3.62
CA SER A 67 7.88 28.31 -4.17
C SER A 67 6.78 27.76 -5.08
N LYS A 68 6.99 26.57 -5.66
CA LYS A 68 6.02 25.86 -6.51
C LYS A 68 5.00 25.03 -5.72
N VAL A 69 5.17 24.90 -4.40
CA VAL A 69 4.24 24.16 -3.53
C VAL A 69 3.16 25.10 -3.01
N SER A 70 1.91 24.62 -2.99
CA SER A 70 0.79 25.45 -2.51
C SER A 70 0.99 25.88 -1.05
N PRO A 71 0.55 27.08 -0.66
CA PRO A 71 0.64 27.54 0.73
C PRO A 71 -0.02 26.58 1.72
N GLN A 72 -1.14 25.96 1.33
CA GLN A 72 -1.83 24.96 2.16
C GLN A 72 -0.95 23.73 2.38
N THR A 73 -0.37 23.17 1.32
CA THR A 73 0.53 22.01 1.43
C THR A 73 1.75 22.33 2.31
N ILE A 74 2.31 23.54 2.22
CA ILE A 74 3.39 23.98 3.12
C ILE A 74 2.92 24.05 4.58
N ALA A 75 1.71 24.56 4.82
CA ALA A 75 1.13 24.61 6.17
C ALA A 75 0.91 23.19 6.73
N ASP A 76 0.37 22.27 5.93
CA ASP A 76 0.15 20.87 6.31
C ASP A 76 1.47 20.16 6.64
N ILE A 77 2.51 20.36 5.82
CA ILE A 77 3.86 19.83 6.07
C ILE A 77 4.38 20.33 7.42
N LYS A 78 4.27 21.64 7.68
CA LYS A 78 4.75 22.23 8.95
C LYS A 78 3.97 21.70 10.15
N GLN A 79 2.65 21.53 10.03
CA GLN A 79 1.83 20.99 11.10
C GLN A 79 2.17 19.53 11.39
N ALA A 80 2.30 18.70 10.36
CA ALA A 80 2.69 17.30 10.51
C ALA A 80 4.08 17.18 11.17
N GLN A 81 5.05 17.98 10.70
CA GLN A 81 6.39 18.00 11.28
C GLN A 81 6.43 18.52 12.72
N HIS A 82 5.59 19.52 13.06
CA HIS A 82 5.46 19.98 14.43
C HIS A 82 5.01 18.84 15.35
N ASN A 83 3.95 18.11 14.98
CA ASN A 83 3.44 16.99 15.77
C ASN A 83 4.49 15.88 15.95
N VAL A 84 5.17 15.49 14.85
CA VAL A 84 6.24 14.48 14.90
C VAL A 84 7.41 14.96 15.77
N ARG A 85 7.78 16.24 15.68
CA ARG A 85 8.89 16.83 16.44
C ARG A 85 8.61 16.83 17.93
N VAL A 86 7.43 17.30 18.34
CA VAL A 86 7.02 17.34 19.75
C VAL A 86 7.13 15.94 20.37
N PHE A 87 6.66 14.91 19.66
CA PHE A 87 6.74 13.54 20.18
C PHE A 87 8.17 12.99 20.16
N ALA A 88 8.93 13.19 19.08
CA ALA A 88 10.32 12.74 18.98
C ALA A 88 11.21 13.40 20.06
N GLU A 89 10.99 14.67 20.38
CA GLU A 89 11.71 15.40 21.43
C GLU A 89 11.38 14.83 22.81
N ALA A 90 10.11 14.49 23.06
CA ALA A 90 9.69 13.81 24.28
C ALA A 90 10.34 12.42 24.40
N GLN A 91 10.40 11.65 23.31
CA GLN A 91 11.12 10.37 23.27
C GLN A 91 12.60 10.56 23.59
N ARG A 92 13.29 11.52 22.96
CA ARG A 92 14.72 11.79 23.22
C ARG A 92 14.97 12.22 24.66
N ALA A 93 14.09 13.03 25.25
CA ALA A 93 14.19 13.50 26.62
C ALA A 93 13.96 12.38 27.67
N SER A 94 13.22 11.33 27.30
CA SER A 94 13.01 10.15 28.15
C SER A 94 14.25 9.25 28.27
N ILE A 95 15.16 9.32 27.30
CA ILE A 95 16.39 8.52 27.26
C ILE A 95 17.50 9.29 27.98
N LYS A 96 17.88 8.83 29.17
CA LYS A 96 18.89 9.47 30.01
C LYS A 96 20.19 8.68 30.03
N ASP A 97 21.29 9.40 30.02
CA ASP A 97 22.60 8.86 30.35
C ASP A 97 22.65 8.61 31.87
N PHE A 98 23.42 7.61 32.29
CA PHE A 98 23.66 7.36 33.71
C PHE A 98 25.08 6.89 33.95
N GLU A 99 25.54 7.07 35.18
CA GLU A 99 26.80 6.54 35.68
C GLU A 99 26.58 6.14 37.14
N VAL A 100 27.10 4.97 37.53
CA VAL A 100 27.01 4.42 38.87
C VAL A 100 28.38 3.94 39.32
N GLU A 101 28.75 4.30 40.55
CA GLU A 101 29.93 3.75 41.21
C GLU A 101 29.54 2.47 41.94
N ILE A 102 29.98 1.31 41.45
CA ILE A 102 29.60 0.01 42.03
C ILE A 102 30.49 -0.40 43.20
N GLN A 103 31.70 0.15 43.25
CA GLN A 103 32.67 0.04 44.34
C GLN A 103 33.67 1.21 44.22
N PRO A 104 34.40 1.58 45.29
CA PRO A 104 35.27 2.75 45.28
C PRO A 104 36.23 2.78 44.08
N GLY A 105 36.08 3.79 43.22
CA GLY A 105 36.88 4.01 42.02
C GLY A 105 36.44 3.25 40.76
N VAL A 106 35.34 2.49 40.79
CA VAL A 106 34.83 1.73 39.63
C VAL A 106 33.46 2.22 39.20
N PHE A 107 33.42 2.90 38.06
CA PHE A 107 32.23 3.50 37.47
C PHE A 107 31.76 2.70 36.25
N LEU A 108 30.46 2.39 36.22
CA LEU A 108 29.77 1.85 35.04
C LEU A 108 28.72 2.86 34.59
N GLY A 109 28.55 3.03 33.28
CA GLY A 109 27.58 3.99 32.76
C GLY A 109 27.07 3.65 31.38
N GLN A 110 26.03 4.37 30.98
CA GLN A 110 25.43 4.34 29.66
C GLN A 110 25.41 5.74 29.09
N ARG A 111 25.82 5.88 27.83
CA ARG A 111 25.70 7.11 27.04
C ARG A 111 24.95 6.86 25.74
N ASN A 112 24.09 7.80 25.38
CA ASN A 112 23.24 7.72 24.19
C ASN A 112 23.75 8.73 23.14
N ASN A 113 24.71 8.30 22.32
CA ASN A 113 25.33 9.13 21.29
C ASN A 113 24.62 8.95 19.93
N PRO A 114 24.34 10.03 19.18
CA PRO A 114 23.82 9.92 17.83
C PRO A 114 24.87 9.34 16.87
N ILE A 115 24.39 8.67 15.82
CA ILE A 115 25.22 8.29 14.67
C ILE A 115 25.69 9.56 13.93
N SER A 116 26.78 9.42 13.17
CA SER A 116 27.38 10.57 12.47
C SER A 116 26.59 10.96 11.21
N SER A 117 25.96 9.99 10.55
CA SER A 117 25.24 10.24 9.30
C SER A 117 24.07 9.28 9.07
N ALA A 118 22.98 9.79 8.51
CA ALA A 118 21.82 9.01 8.14
C ALA A 118 21.39 9.26 6.69
N GLY A 119 20.97 8.20 6.00
CA GLY A 119 20.30 8.23 4.72
C GLY A 119 18.79 8.09 4.91
N ALA A 120 18.02 9.01 4.33
CA ALA A 120 16.58 8.98 4.29
C ALA A 120 16.11 8.69 2.87
N TYR A 121 15.63 7.47 2.63
CA TYR A 121 15.01 7.12 1.35
C TYR A 121 13.51 7.46 1.38
N ILE A 122 13.09 8.33 0.45
CA ILE A 122 11.70 8.77 0.34
C ILE A 122 11.14 8.24 -0.99
N PRO A 123 10.24 7.23 -0.94
CA PRO A 123 9.66 6.67 -2.14
C PRO A 123 8.92 7.72 -2.97
N GLY A 124 9.04 7.61 -4.28
CA GLY A 124 8.13 8.27 -5.22
C GLY A 124 7.07 7.30 -5.74
N GLY A 125 6.55 7.60 -6.92
CA GLY A 125 5.51 6.81 -7.57
C GLY A 125 4.46 7.72 -8.20
N ARG A 126 3.21 7.27 -8.23
CA ARG A 126 2.09 8.03 -8.76
C ARG A 126 1.75 9.27 -7.90
N TYR A 127 2.05 9.21 -6.60
CA TYR A 127 1.79 10.27 -5.64
C TYR A 127 3.00 10.48 -4.73
N PRO A 128 3.29 11.72 -4.31
CA PRO A 128 4.39 12.02 -3.39
C PRO A 128 4.08 11.50 -1.97
N LEU A 129 4.94 10.65 -1.43
CA LEU A 129 4.80 10.07 -0.09
C LEU A 129 5.51 10.92 0.98
N LEU A 130 4.97 12.11 1.23
CA LEU A 130 5.56 13.14 2.11
C LEU A 130 5.83 12.65 3.54
N ALA A 131 4.98 11.75 4.06
CA ALA A 131 5.10 11.18 5.40
C ALA A 131 6.49 10.57 5.66
N SER A 132 7.11 9.93 4.66
CA SER A 132 8.43 9.31 4.82
C SER A 132 9.51 10.34 5.15
N ALA A 133 9.42 11.56 4.61
CA ALA A 133 10.38 12.62 4.91
C ALA A 133 10.26 13.07 6.38
N HIS A 134 9.03 13.22 6.88
CA HIS A 134 8.77 13.62 8.27
C HIS A 134 9.23 12.56 9.25
N MET A 135 9.00 11.28 8.96
CA MET A 135 9.28 10.20 9.88
C MET A 135 10.75 9.76 9.90
N THR A 136 11.51 9.98 8.81
CA THR A 136 12.91 9.55 8.73
C THR A 136 13.90 10.69 9.02
N ILE A 137 13.73 11.86 8.39
CA ILE A 137 14.69 12.96 8.52
C ILE A 137 14.52 13.65 9.88
N LEU A 138 13.30 13.99 10.24
CA LEU A 138 13.04 14.80 11.43
C LEU A 138 13.45 14.07 12.71
N THR A 139 13.15 12.78 12.80
CA THR A 139 13.52 11.92 13.94
C THR A 139 15.04 11.79 14.05
N ALA A 140 15.76 11.64 12.93
CA ALA A 140 17.23 11.65 12.92
C ALA A 140 17.79 12.99 13.41
N LYS A 141 17.23 14.13 12.98
CA LYS A 141 17.66 15.45 13.45
C LYS A 141 17.39 15.66 14.94
N VAL A 142 16.23 15.20 15.45
CA VAL A 142 15.92 15.26 16.89
C VAL A 142 16.84 14.37 17.72
N ALA A 143 17.26 13.22 17.18
CA ALA A 143 18.26 12.37 17.82
C ALA A 143 19.64 13.04 17.94
N GLY A 144 19.91 14.06 17.12
CA GLY A 144 21.18 14.79 17.09
C GLY A 144 22.12 14.37 15.97
N VAL A 145 21.61 13.68 14.94
CA VAL A 145 22.42 13.28 13.77
C VAL A 145 22.87 14.55 13.02
N PRO A 146 24.18 14.79 12.86
CA PRO A 146 24.67 16.04 12.29
C PRO A 146 24.43 16.11 10.78
N HIS A 147 24.45 14.97 10.07
CA HIS A 147 24.25 14.94 8.62
C HIS A 147 23.17 13.93 8.17
N VAL A 148 22.12 14.42 7.53
CA VAL A 148 21.05 13.61 6.93
C VAL A 148 20.98 13.84 5.42
N THR A 149 21.27 12.79 4.65
CA THR A 149 21.13 12.77 3.19
C THR A 149 19.77 12.19 2.81
N ALA A 150 18.95 12.96 2.10
CA ALA A 150 17.68 12.50 1.55
C ALA A 150 17.83 12.10 0.08
N CYS A 151 17.28 10.94 -0.30
CA CYS A 151 17.17 10.50 -1.69
C CYS A 151 15.71 10.24 -2.06
N THR A 152 15.28 10.74 -3.21
CA THR A 152 13.93 10.48 -3.75
C THR A 152 13.96 10.41 -5.28
N PRO A 153 13.24 9.47 -5.93
CA PRO A 153 13.18 9.44 -7.39
C PRO A 153 12.44 10.68 -7.95
N PRO A 154 12.71 11.05 -9.21
CA PRO A 154 11.88 12.02 -9.91
C PRO A 154 10.46 11.48 -10.09
N ILE A 155 9.47 12.37 -10.21
CA ILE A 155 8.10 12.02 -10.57
C ILE A 155 7.88 12.47 -12.01
N ALA A 156 7.58 11.51 -12.91
CA ALA A 156 7.38 11.77 -14.33
C ALA A 156 8.54 12.55 -14.99
N GLY A 157 9.78 12.26 -14.61
CA GLY A 157 10.97 12.95 -15.13
C GLY A 157 11.13 14.38 -14.64
N ALA A 158 10.48 14.76 -13.53
CA ALA A 158 10.56 16.07 -12.93
C ALA A 158 10.88 15.99 -11.42
N ILE A 159 11.36 17.11 -10.87
CA ILE A 159 11.65 17.24 -9.44
C ILE A 159 10.33 17.18 -8.64
N PRO A 160 10.21 16.30 -7.64
CA PRO A 160 9.02 16.22 -6.79
C PRO A 160 9.00 17.35 -5.76
N HIS A 161 8.52 18.53 -6.17
CA HIS A 161 8.60 19.77 -5.38
C HIS A 161 8.06 19.65 -3.94
N ALA A 162 6.91 18.99 -3.74
CA ALA A 162 6.35 18.78 -2.40
C ALA A 162 7.24 17.89 -1.52
N THR A 163 7.85 16.85 -2.11
CA THR A 163 8.81 15.98 -1.40
C THR A 163 10.09 16.74 -1.03
N VAL A 164 10.61 17.58 -1.93
CA VAL A 164 11.77 18.44 -1.67
C VAL A 164 11.47 19.42 -0.52
N ALA A 165 10.30 20.08 -0.55
CA ALA A 165 9.88 20.97 0.53
C ALA A 165 9.77 20.23 1.87
N ALA A 166 9.16 19.04 1.88
CA ALA A 166 9.05 18.19 3.06
C ALA A 166 10.42 17.79 3.62
N ALA A 167 11.36 17.35 2.77
CA ALA A 167 12.70 16.96 3.18
C ALA A 167 13.52 18.15 3.72
N HIS A 168 13.45 19.29 3.04
CA HIS A 168 14.15 20.50 3.49
C HIS A 168 13.63 21.00 4.84
N LEU A 169 12.31 21.13 4.99
CA LEU A 169 11.69 21.60 6.24
C LEU A 169 11.92 20.62 7.41
N ALA A 170 12.06 19.32 7.13
CA ALA A 170 12.41 18.32 8.13
C ALA A 170 13.87 18.45 8.63
N GLY A 171 14.74 19.12 7.87
CA GLY A 171 16.14 19.40 8.22
C GLY A 171 17.17 18.54 7.48
N ALA A 172 16.87 18.05 6.28
CA ALA A 172 17.86 17.35 5.46
C ALA A 172 19.03 18.27 5.07
N ASP A 173 20.25 17.78 5.21
CA ASP A 173 21.48 18.51 4.92
C ASP A 173 21.87 18.39 3.43
N ALA A 174 21.46 17.32 2.76
CA ALA A 174 21.57 17.15 1.32
C ALA A 174 20.33 16.45 0.75
N ILE A 175 19.86 16.88 -0.43
CA ILE A 175 18.71 16.28 -1.11
C ILE A 175 19.16 15.87 -2.52
N HIS A 176 19.00 14.59 -2.85
CA HIS A 176 19.35 14.01 -4.15
C HIS A 176 18.10 13.48 -4.85
N ILE A 177 17.93 13.86 -6.12
CA ILE A 177 16.83 13.35 -6.97
C ILE A 177 17.31 12.08 -7.68
N VAL A 178 17.34 10.98 -6.92
CA VAL A 178 17.69 9.64 -7.36
C VAL A 178 16.92 8.63 -6.48
N GLY A 179 16.39 7.56 -7.07
CA GLY A 179 15.61 6.55 -6.35
C GLY A 179 16.11 5.11 -6.53
N GLY A 180 15.30 4.15 -6.10
CA GLY A 180 15.52 2.72 -6.35
C GLY A 180 16.75 2.14 -5.64
N THR A 181 17.19 0.98 -6.13
CA THR A 181 18.38 0.27 -5.65
C THR A 181 19.63 1.15 -5.76
N GLN A 182 19.74 1.95 -6.81
CA GLN A 182 20.89 2.81 -7.05
C GLN A 182 21.05 3.90 -5.99
N ALA A 183 19.95 4.48 -5.48
CA ALA A 183 20.00 5.43 -4.37
C ALA A 183 20.46 4.77 -3.06
N ILE A 184 19.94 3.59 -2.75
CA ILE A 184 20.33 2.84 -1.55
C ILE A 184 21.81 2.46 -1.61
N ALA A 185 22.26 1.91 -2.74
CA ALA A 185 23.66 1.54 -2.94
C ALA A 185 24.59 2.75 -2.88
N ALA A 186 24.22 3.88 -3.49
CA ALA A 186 25.02 5.10 -3.43
C ALA A 186 25.17 5.64 -2.00
N MET A 187 24.10 5.66 -1.21
CA MET A 187 24.18 6.07 0.21
C MET A 187 24.98 5.07 1.05
N ALA A 188 24.83 3.77 0.82
CA ALA A 188 25.48 2.74 1.63
C ALA A 188 26.99 2.61 1.35
N LEU A 189 27.38 2.71 0.07
CA LEU A 189 28.76 2.52 -0.37
C LEU A 189 29.53 3.85 -0.43
N GLY A 190 28.82 4.95 -0.64
CA GLY A 190 29.40 6.23 -1.01
C GLY A 190 29.83 6.26 -2.47
N THR A 191 29.70 7.42 -3.10
CA THR A 191 30.21 7.73 -4.44
C THR A 191 30.93 9.08 -4.41
N SER A 192 31.45 9.54 -5.55
CA SER A 192 32.03 10.88 -5.66
C SER A 192 31.03 12.00 -5.39
N SER A 193 29.73 11.78 -5.64
CA SER A 193 28.67 12.79 -5.46
C SER A 193 27.79 12.57 -4.22
N ILE A 194 27.66 11.33 -3.74
CA ILE A 194 26.82 10.97 -2.59
C ILE A 194 27.71 10.42 -1.48
N ALA A 195 27.77 11.11 -0.35
CA ALA A 195 28.57 10.65 0.78
C ALA A 195 28.01 9.34 1.36
N LYS A 196 28.90 8.46 1.80
CA LYS A 196 28.52 7.26 2.55
C LYS A 196 27.82 7.66 3.85
N VAL A 197 26.77 6.94 4.22
CA VAL A 197 26.05 7.11 5.49
C VAL A 197 26.20 5.89 6.39
N ASP A 198 25.98 6.07 7.70
CA ASP A 198 26.08 4.98 8.70
C ASP A 198 24.79 4.16 8.81
N PHE A 199 23.64 4.77 8.50
CA PHE A 199 22.32 4.16 8.66
C PHE A 199 21.35 4.62 7.58
N ILE A 200 20.55 3.73 7.01
CA ILE A 200 19.53 4.07 6.00
C ILE A 200 18.14 3.69 6.50
N ALA A 201 17.26 4.69 6.56
CA ALA A 201 15.85 4.54 6.91
C ALA A 201 14.94 4.85 5.71
N GLY A 202 13.75 4.25 5.72
CA GLY A 202 12.70 4.53 4.76
C GLY A 202 12.22 3.28 4.03
N PRO A 203 10.90 3.17 3.82
CA PRO A 203 10.33 2.03 3.10
C PRO A 203 10.66 2.10 1.61
N GLY A 204 10.39 1.04 0.87
CA GLY A 204 10.48 1.06 -0.59
C GLY A 204 9.89 -0.19 -1.21
N ASN A 205 9.92 -0.25 -2.54
CA ASN A 205 9.48 -1.44 -3.26
C ASN A 205 10.42 -2.64 -3.00
N ALA A 206 10.10 -3.80 -3.58
CA ALA A 206 10.89 -5.02 -3.41
C ALA A 206 12.39 -4.86 -3.75
N PHE A 207 12.75 -4.01 -4.72
CA PHE A 207 14.14 -3.76 -5.09
C PHE A 207 14.89 -2.94 -4.05
N VAL A 208 14.24 -1.94 -3.44
CA VAL A 208 14.80 -1.14 -2.34
C VAL A 208 14.92 -1.98 -1.08
N ALA A 209 13.89 -2.78 -0.76
CA ALA A 209 13.91 -3.68 0.39
C ALA A 209 15.03 -4.71 0.28
N ASP A 210 15.19 -5.33 -0.90
CA ASP A 210 16.27 -6.29 -1.14
C ASP A 210 17.65 -5.62 -1.18
N ALA A 211 17.77 -4.38 -1.69
CA ALA A 211 19.03 -3.63 -1.63
C ALA A 211 19.48 -3.38 -0.19
N LYS A 212 18.56 -2.92 0.67
CA LYS A 212 18.81 -2.75 2.11
C LYS A 212 19.21 -4.07 2.76
N ARG A 213 18.55 -5.18 2.40
CA ARG A 213 18.87 -6.52 2.88
C ARG A 213 20.30 -6.94 2.51
N GLN A 214 20.71 -6.73 1.26
CA GLN A 214 22.03 -7.14 0.78
C GLN A 214 23.17 -6.27 1.33
N LEU A 215 22.89 -4.98 1.61
CA LEU A 215 23.87 -4.03 2.15
C LEU A 215 23.91 -4.00 3.69
N PHE A 216 23.00 -4.71 4.35
CA PHE A 216 22.99 -4.81 5.81
C PHE A 216 24.29 -5.44 6.31
N GLY A 217 24.95 -4.75 7.25
CA GLY A 217 26.28 -5.09 7.75
C GLY A 217 27.39 -4.20 7.17
N GLU A 218 27.20 -3.64 5.97
CA GLU A 218 28.04 -2.54 5.43
C GLU A 218 27.49 -1.16 5.82
N VAL A 219 26.17 -1.10 6.03
CA VAL A 219 25.40 0.05 6.55
C VAL A 219 24.30 -0.47 7.50
N GLY A 220 23.93 0.33 8.50
CA GLY A 220 22.76 0.06 9.32
C GLY A 220 21.46 0.28 8.54
N ILE A 221 20.42 -0.48 8.86
CA ILE A 221 19.08 -0.27 8.30
C ILE A 221 18.03 -0.32 9.42
N ASP A 222 16.90 0.33 9.22
CA ASP A 222 15.74 0.30 10.12
C ASP A 222 15.10 -1.11 10.24
N LEU A 223 14.59 -1.63 9.13
CA LEU A 223 13.92 -2.92 9.06
C LEU A 223 13.86 -3.43 7.61
N LEU A 224 13.74 -4.75 7.47
CA LEU A 224 13.41 -5.38 6.21
C LEU A 224 11.92 -5.19 5.96
N ALA A 225 11.59 -4.35 4.96
CA ALA A 225 10.20 -4.01 4.68
C ALA A 225 9.43 -5.24 4.18
N GLY A 226 8.31 -5.54 4.85
CA GLY A 226 7.26 -6.43 4.38
C GLY A 226 6.04 -5.65 3.86
N PRO A 227 5.01 -6.33 3.33
CA PRO A 227 3.74 -5.68 3.03
C PRO A 227 3.16 -5.08 4.31
N THR A 228 2.59 -3.86 4.20
CA THR A 228 1.87 -3.25 5.32
C THR A 228 0.59 -4.03 5.60
N GLU A 229 0.14 -4.05 6.85
CA GLU A 229 -1.09 -4.74 7.26
C GLU A 229 -1.86 -3.96 8.32
N VAL A 230 -3.17 -4.24 8.42
CA VAL A 230 -4.02 -3.75 9.52
C VAL A 230 -4.85 -4.89 10.11
N LEU A 231 -5.00 -4.89 11.43
CA LEU A 231 -5.92 -5.74 12.18
C LEU A 231 -6.85 -4.85 13.00
N VAL A 232 -8.14 -4.86 12.66
CA VAL A 232 -9.18 -4.20 13.45
C VAL A 232 -9.82 -5.23 14.37
N VAL A 233 -9.85 -4.95 15.67
CA VAL A 233 -10.61 -5.73 16.66
C VAL A 233 -11.83 -4.91 17.05
N ALA A 234 -13.03 -5.39 16.73
CA ALA A 234 -14.28 -4.64 16.89
C ALA A 234 -15.34 -5.48 17.62
N ASP A 235 -15.99 -4.89 18.62
CA ASP A 235 -17.17 -5.48 19.24
C ASP A 235 -18.47 -4.96 18.60
N GLU A 236 -19.60 -5.20 19.24
CA GLU A 236 -20.91 -4.73 18.80
C GLU A 236 -21.14 -3.22 18.93
N GLU A 237 -20.31 -2.51 19.68
CA GLU A 237 -20.41 -1.05 19.87
C GLU A 237 -19.62 -0.28 18.81
N ALA A 238 -18.68 -0.94 18.13
CA ALA A 238 -17.90 -0.35 17.06
C ALA A 238 -18.77 0.12 15.89
N ASP A 239 -18.52 1.34 15.41
CA ASP A 239 -19.16 1.87 14.20
C ASP A 239 -18.68 1.10 12.95
N PRO A 240 -19.56 0.38 12.24
CA PRO A 240 -19.16 -0.41 11.07
C PRO A 240 -18.59 0.44 9.93
N PHE A 241 -18.99 1.71 9.81
CA PHE A 241 -18.48 2.59 8.76
C PHE A 241 -17.02 2.96 8.99
N THR A 242 -16.67 3.32 10.22
CA THR A 242 -15.28 3.60 10.62
C THR A 242 -14.40 2.37 10.43
N VAL A 243 -14.84 1.19 10.90
CA VAL A 243 -14.12 -0.08 10.72
C VAL A 243 -13.88 -0.39 9.24
N ALA A 244 -14.90 -0.22 8.39
CA ALA A 244 -14.75 -0.44 6.95
C ALA A 244 -13.79 0.57 6.30
N THR A 245 -13.80 1.83 6.75
CA THR A 245 -12.92 2.88 6.25
C THR A 245 -11.47 2.59 6.59
N ASP A 246 -11.17 2.15 7.81
CA ASP A 246 -9.81 1.77 8.22
C ASP A 246 -9.27 0.59 7.41
N LEU A 247 -10.10 -0.43 7.17
CA LEU A 247 -9.72 -1.57 6.33
C LEU A 247 -9.47 -1.15 4.87
N LEU A 248 -10.28 -0.23 4.33
CA LEU A 248 -10.11 0.29 2.97
C LEU A 248 -8.87 1.18 2.83
N ALA A 249 -8.59 2.02 3.85
CA ALA A 249 -7.38 2.84 3.91
C ALA A 249 -6.11 1.97 3.90
N GLN A 250 -6.16 0.76 4.47
CA GLN A 250 -5.05 -0.18 4.33
C GLN A 250 -5.03 -0.88 2.95
N ALA A 251 -6.20 -1.24 2.41
CA ALA A 251 -6.30 -1.93 1.13
C ALA A 251 -5.87 -1.07 -0.07
N GLU A 252 -5.92 0.27 0.03
CA GLU A 252 -5.48 1.16 -1.05
C GLU A 252 -3.95 1.22 -1.23
N HIS A 253 -3.18 0.80 -0.22
CA HIS A 253 -1.72 0.78 -0.29
C HIS A 253 -1.17 -0.20 -1.35
N GLY A 254 -1.91 -1.26 -1.69
CA GLY A 254 -1.53 -2.17 -2.76
C GLY A 254 -2.35 -3.46 -2.80
N PRO A 255 -2.24 -4.22 -3.91
CA PRO A 255 -2.98 -5.48 -4.05
C PRO A 255 -2.53 -6.56 -3.06
N ASP A 256 -1.34 -6.42 -2.49
CA ASP A 256 -0.71 -7.40 -1.59
C ASP A 256 -0.78 -6.97 -0.10
N THR A 257 -1.57 -5.95 0.25
CA THR A 257 -1.68 -5.47 1.64
C THR A 257 -2.81 -6.16 2.42
N PRO A 258 -2.52 -6.90 3.50
CA PRO A 258 -3.55 -7.55 4.30
C PRO A 258 -4.39 -6.53 5.10
N ALA A 259 -5.71 -6.72 5.11
CA ALA A 259 -6.63 -6.03 6.00
C ALA A 259 -7.54 -7.06 6.68
N VAL A 260 -7.47 -7.15 8.00
CA VAL A 260 -8.10 -8.19 8.82
C VAL A 260 -9.05 -7.56 9.83
N LEU A 261 -10.26 -8.13 9.94
CA LEU A 261 -11.23 -7.80 10.98
C LEU A 261 -11.44 -9.02 11.87
N VAL A 262 -11.25 -8.85 13.18
CA VAL A 262 -11.68 -9.81 14.21
C VAL A 262 -12.81 -9.14 14.98
N THR A 263 -13.96 -9.82 15.07
CA THR A 263 -15.11 -9.26 15.77
C THR A 263 -15.83 -10.26 16.65
N THR A 264 -16.34 -9.77 17.78
CA THR A 264 -17.26 -10.52 18.66
C THR A 264 -18.71 -10.44 18.20
N SER A 265 -19.02 -9.60 17.19
CA SER A 265 -20.37 -9.31 16.74
C SER A 265 -20.61 -9.67 15.27
N GLU A 266 -21.65 -10.46 15.01
CA GLU A 266 -22.10 -10.75 13.64
C GLU A 266 -22.76 -9.54 12.95
N ARG A 267 -23.09 -8.47 13.69
CA ARG A 267 -23.82 -7.31 13.16
C ARG A 267 -22.94 -6.41 12.28
N CYS A 268 -21.62 -6.51 12.40
CA CYS A 268 -20.65 -5.65 11.71
C CYS A 268 -20.30 -6.13 10.27
N ILE A 269 -20.98 -7.15 9.73
CA ILE A 269 -20.70 -7.77 8.42
C ILE A 269 -21.95 -7.78 7.53
N GLY A 270 -22.20 -6.67 6.81
CA GLY A 270 -23.48 -6.44 6.12
C GLY A 270 -23.55 -6.77 4.62
N THR A 271 -22.45 -7.13 3.92
CA THR A 271 -22.50 -7.41 2.47
C THR A 271 -21.81 -8.72 2.09
N ASN A 272 -22.28 -9.35 1.01
CA ASN A 272 -21.68 -10.57 0.46
C ASN A 272 -20.44 -10.20 -0.39
N HIS A 273 -19.27 -10.70 -0.01
CA HIS A 273 -18.00 -10.37 -0.66
C HIS A 273 -17.70 -11.20 -1.92
N VAL A 274 -18.56 -12.15 -2.31
CA VAL A 274 -18.44 -12.88 -3.57
C VAL A 274 -18.99 -12.01 -4.70
N LEU A 275 -18.11 -11.16 -5.22
CA LEU A 275 -18.44 -10.16 -6.22
C LEU A 275 -17.91 -10.57 -7.61
N PRO A 276 -18.53 -10.08 -8.70
CA PRO A 276 -18.07 -10.37 -10.05
C PRO A 276 -16.72 -9.68 -10.30
N THR A 277 -15.69 -10.45 -10.63
CA THR A 277 -14.37 -9.92 -11.03
C THR A 277 -14.24 -9.87 -12.56
N ARG A 278 -13.12 -9.35 -13.10
CA ARG A 278 -12.83 -9.33 -14.55
C ARG A 278 -13.95 -8.73 -15.44
N LYS A 279 -14.58 -7.62 -15.02
CA LYS A 279 -15.68 -6.91 -15.71
C LYS A 279 -17.01 -7.69 -15.83
N ALA A 280 -17.19 -8.82 -15.13
CA ALA A 280 -18.43 -9.60 -15.16
C ALA A 280 -19.65 -8.88 -14.54
N GLY A 281 -19.43 -7.77 -13.82
CA GLY A 281 -20.48 -6.89 -13.30
C GLY A 281 -21.43 -6.30 -14.36
N ARG A 282 -21.11 -6.43 -15.66
CA ARG A 282 -21.97 -6.00 -16.78
C ARG A 282 -23.21 -6.87 -17.00
N TYR A 283 -23.20 -8.12 -16.53
CA TYR A 283 -24.29 -9.09 -16.80
C TYR A 283 -24.58 -10.02 -15.61
N THR A 284 -23.88 -9.89 -14.48
CA THR A 284 -24.22 -10.56 -13.22
C THR A 284 -23.88 -9.69 -12.02
N GLY A 285 -24.69 -9.77 -10.96
CA GLY A 285 -24.38 -9.18 -9.64
C GLY A 285 -23.54 -10.11 -8.76
N GLY A 286 -23.17 -9.60 -7.58
CA GLY A 286 -22.56 -10.39 -6.51
C GLY A 286 -23.49 -11.51 -6.02
N LEU A 287 -22.92 -12.49 -5.32
CA LEU A 287 -23.67 -13.58 -4.75
C LEU A 287 -24.72 -13.04 -3.78
N TRP A 288 -25.97 -13.41 -4.00
CA TRP A 288 -27.11 -13.00 -3.19
C TRP A 288 -28.09 -14.17 -3.13
N VAL A 289 -29.10 -14.08 -2.25
CA VAL A 289 -30.01 -15.21 -1.99
C VAL A 289 -30.65 -15.77 -3.28
N GLY A 290 -30.97 -14.93 -4.26
CA GLY A 290 -31.54 -15.36 -5.54
C GLY A 290 -30.64 -16.24 -6.41
N LYS A 291 -29.33 -16.34 -6.14
CA LYS A 291 -28.44 -17.30 -6.82
C LYS A 291 -28.61 -18.74 -6.32
N TYR A 292 -29.29 -18.93 -5.20
CA TYR A 292 -29.59 -20.24 -4.60
C TYR A 292 -31.07 -20.62 -4.71
N LEU A 293 -31.89 -19.73 -5.27
CA LEU A 293 -33.30 -19.96 -5.51
C LEU A 293 -33.52 -20.49 -6.93
N LYS A 294 -34.46 -21.42 -7.10
CA LYS A 294 -34.98 -21.78 -8.43
C LYS A 294 -36.21 -20.93 -8.72
N THR A 295 -36.13 -20.09 -9.74
CA THR A 295 -37.30 -19.35 -10.22
C THR A 295 -38.20 -20.31 -11.02
N GLN A 296 -39.33 -20.70 -10.42
CA GLN A 296 -40.36 -21.46 -11.12
C GLN A 296 -41.46 -20.51 -11.57
N THR A 297 -41.88 -20.65 -12.83
CA THR A 297 -43.15 -20.08 -13.28
C THR A 297 -44.22 -21.16 -13.16
N TYR A 298 -45.40 -20.78 -12.68
CA TYR A 298 -46.58 -21.65 -12.70
C TYR A 298 -47.71 -20.89 -13.37
N GLN A 299 -48.61 -21.63 -14.00
CA GLN A 299 -49.81 -21.11 -14.59
C GLN A 299 -50.96 -22.00 -14.15
N GLN A 300 -52.03 -21.38 -13.66
CA GLN A 300 -53.25 -22.09 -13.27
C GLN A 300 -54.40 -21.59 -14.13
N VAL A 301 -55.13 -22.54 -14.71
CA VAL A 301 -56.36 -22.29 -15.45
C VAL A 301 -57.50 -22.84 -14.61
N VAL A 302 -58.40 -21.96 -14.16
CA VAL A 302 -59.29 -22.26 -13.04
C VAL A 302 -60.69 -22.71 -13.45
N ASP A 303 -61.06 -22.55 -14.72
CA ASP A 303 -62.33 -23.01 -15.26
C ASP A 303 -62.23 -23.39 -16.75
N GLU A 304 -63.24 -24.12 -17.22
CA GLU A 304 -63.29 -24.65 -18.58
C GLU A 304 -63.36 -23.54 -19.64
N LYS A 305 -63.98 -22.39 -19.33
CA LYS A 305 -64.12 -21.28 -20.27
C LYS A 305 -62.74 -20.65 -20.52
N ALA A 306 -62.00 -20.36 -19.46
CA ALA A 306 -60.63 -19.85 -19.53
C ALA A 306 -59.69 -20.84 -20.23
N SER A 307 -59.85 -22.15 -20.00
CA SER A 307 -59.08 -23.18 -20.69
C SER A 307 -59.42 -23.27 -22.18
N GLY A 308 -60.68 -23.15 -22.55
CA GLY A 308 -61.12 -23.17 -23.94
C GLY A 308 -60.67 -21.93 -24.70
N GLU A 309 -60.75 -20.75 -24.09
CA GLU A 309 -60.27 -19.49 -24.68
C GLU A 309 -58.75 -19.48 -24.86
N LEU A 310 -58.00 -19.91 -23.84
CA LEU A 310 -56.54 -20.08 -23.91
C LEU A 310 -56.15 -21.14 -24.94
N GLY A 311 -56.85 -22.28 -24.98
CA GLY A 311 -56.64 -23.34 -25.96
C GLY A 311 -56.85 -22.88 -27.40
N ARG A 312 -57.94 -22.12 -27.67
CA ARG A 312 -58.17 -21.51 -29.00
C ARG A 312 -57.11 -20.47 -29.35
N LEU A 313 -56.68 -19.64 -28.38
CA LEU A 313 -55.60 -18.67 -28.59
C LEU A 313 -54.28 -19.35 -28.93
N CYS A 314 -53.90 -20.40 -28.19
CA CYS A 314 -52.71 -21.20 -28.46
C CYS A 314 -52.81 -21.91 -29.82
N GLY A 315 -53.97 -22.49 -30.16
CA GLY A 315 -54.21 -23.12 -31.46
C GLY A 315 -54.09 -22.15 -32.64
N ARG A 316 -54.71 -20.95 -32.55
CA ARG A 316 -54.61 -19.88 -33.56
C ARG A 316 -53.18 -19.38 -33.75
N ASN A 317 -52.40 -19.28 -32.68
CA ASN A 317 -50.99 -18.87 -32.74
C ASN A 317 -50.05 -19.98 -33.23
N TYR A 318 -50.48 -21.26 -33.26
CA TYR A 318 -49.65 -22.40 -33.64
C TYR A 318 -49.89 -22.91 -35.07
N LEU A 319 -51.14 -22.89 -35.60
CA LEU A 319 -51.48 -23.60 -36.84
C LEU A 319 -51.93 -22.75 -38.04
N GLY A 320 -52.35 -21.49 -37.86
CA GLY A 320 -52.66 -20.61 -38.99
C GLY A 320 -53.82 -21.03 -39.93
N ASP A 321 -54.57 -22.12 -39.66
CA ASP A 321 -55.74 -22.56 -40.45
C ASP A 321 -56.77 -23.36 -39.60
N GLU A 322 -58.05 -23.35 -39.98
CA GLU A 322 -59.24 -23.62 -39.14
C GLU A 322 -59.73 -25.10 -39.08
N HIS A 323 -59.09 -26.05 -39.77
CA HIS A 323 -59.59 -27.43 -39.83
C HIS A 323 -58.56 -28.51 -39.48
N ALA A 324 -58.31 -28.68 -38.18
CA ALA A 324 -57.86 -29.95 -37.61
C ALA A 324 -58.47 -30.14 -36.21
N TRP A 325 -59.52 -30.95 -36.18
CA TRP A 325 -60.18 -31.64 -35.07
C TRP A 325 -59.53 -31.48 -33.68
N ILE A 326 -59.98 -30.48 -32.92
CA ILE A 326 -59.85 -30.41 -31.46
C ILE A 326 -61.26 -30.16 -30.92
N ASP A 327 -62.03 -31.24 -30.71
CA ASP A 327 -63.38 -31.12 -30.14
C ASP A 327 -63.55 -31.73 -28.73
N GLU A 328 -62.51 -32.27 -28.08
CA GLU A 328 -62.67 -32.79 -26.70
C GLU A 328 -61.49 -32.51 -25.77
N ALA A 329 -60.99 -31.26 -25.73
CA ALA A 329 -60.13 -30.83 -24.63
C ALA A 329 -60.97 -30.23 -23.50
N LYS A 330 -61.54 -31.09 -22.62
CA LYS A 330 -61.98 -30.66 -21.29
C LYS A 330 -60.83 -30.70 -20.30
N ALA A 331 -60.67 -29.55 -19.67
CA ALA A 331 -59.61 -29.14 -18.78
C ALA A 331 -59.61 -29.91 -17.46
N GLY A 332 -58.40 -30.16 -16.94
CA GLY A 332 -58.25 -30.69 -15.58
C GLY A 332 -56.86 -31.27 -15.31
N VAL A 333 -55.78 -30.62 -15.75
CA VAL A 333 -54.43 -31.02 -15.31
C VAL A 333 -53.91 -29.99 -14.32
N ARG A 334 -54.04 -30.31 -13.03
CA ARG A 334 -53.29 -29.66 -11.96
C ARG A 334 -51.95 -30.39 -11.86
N ILE A 335 -50.87 -29.76 -12.30
CA ILE A 335 -49.52 -30.28 -12.04
C ILE A 335 -49.01 -29.59 -10.77
N GLU A 336 -49.14 -30.28 -9.64
CA GLU A 336 -48.38 -29.91 -8.45
C GLU A 336 -46.99 -30.55 -8.52
N PRO A 337 -45.91 -29.82 -8.21
CA PRO A 337 -44.62 -30.45 -8.02
C PRO A 337 -44.70 -31.33 -6.76
N LYS A 338 -44.51 -32.65 -6.94
CA LYS A 338 -44.19 -33.54 -5.83
C LYS A 338 -42.89 -33.05 -5.18
N MET A 339 -42.92 -32.75 -3.89
CA MET A 339 -41.74 -32.88 -3.02
C MET A 339 -41.59 -34.33 -2.60
#